data_AF-A0A838WIT8-F1
#
_entry.id   AF-A0A838WIT8-F1
#
_cell.length_a   1.000
_cell.length_b   1.000
_cell.length_c   1.000
_cell.angle_alpha   90.00
_cell.angle_beta   90.00
_cell.angle_gamma   90.00
#
_symmetry.space_group_name_H-M   'P 1'
#
loop_
_entity.id
_entity.type
_entity.pdbx_description
1 polymer ?
#
loop_
_entity_poly.entity_id
_entity_poly.type
_entity_poly.pdbx_seq_one_letter_code
_entity_poly.pdbx_strand_id
1 'polypeptide(L)'
;MPRIFDNIELKLAPAIRDTLQVSHRADFCVGYFNLRGWKHVDTLIDAWPGGEGAQCRLLVGMQPAPREELRHALSLRGEEDGVDQQTVLRFRKQMAEQFREQLTLGAPTNADEAALRRLARQIREHKVRVKLFLRYPLHAKLYLMHRADPNNPTLGLVGSSNLTLAGLARQGELNVDVLDHDACAKLQRWFDDRWEDRWCLDISEELAEIIEESWAREALIPPYHIYLKIAYHLSQEARSGVAEFRLPRELEETLFDFQKAAVKIAARHLLKRRGVLIGDVVGLGKTLMATALARIFQDDFFLETLVICPKNLVPMWEDYVARYRLIAKIVPLSRVESELPELRRYRVVLIDESHNLRNREGKRYRAIQEYIAENESRCILLSATPYNKSHLDLGSQLRLFVPPEENLGVRPERQLEEMGELEFVRRHQCGVNTLPAFEKSEHPDDWRELMRRYMVRRTRGFIQANYTELDPERGRRYLTLSDGKRSYFPKRVPVTRTFAADPRDPADPYARLYSDA
;
A
#
# COMPACT_ATOMS: atom_id res chain seq x y z
N MET A 1 28.48 17.63 -45.39
CA MET A 1 27.33 16.68 -45.39
C MET A 1 26.76 16.63 -43.98
N PRO A 2 25.44 16.62 -43.83
CA PRO A 2 24.82 16.50 -42.51
C PRO A 2 25.11 15.13 -41.89
N ARG A 3 25.28 15.11 -40.57
CA ARG A 3 25.39 13.89 -39.76
C ARG A 3 23.99 13.42 -39.38
N ILE A 4 23.80 12.12 -39.44
CA ILE A 4 22.57 11.44 -39.03
C ILE A 4 22.84 10.77 -37.68
N PHE A 5 21.98 11.00 -36.70
CA PHE A 5 22.04 10.39 -35.38
C PHE A 5 20.85 9.46 -35.19
N ASP A 6 21.13 8.16 -35.18
CA ASP A 6 20.14 7.09 -35.08
C ASP A 6 20.22 6.30 -33.75
N ASN A 7 21.18 6.66 -32.89
CA ASN A 7 21.55 5.95 -31.67
C ASN A 7 21.95 4.48 -31.90
N ILE A 8 22.30 4.10 -33.13
CA ILE A 8 22.89 2.82 -33.52
C ILE A 8 24.37 3.05 -33.83
N GLU A 9 24.66 3.85 -34.86
CA GLU A 9 26.02 4.19 -35.30
C GLU A 9 26.48 5.49 -34.62
N LEU A 10 25.66 6.52 -34.68
CA LEU A 10 25.93 7.83 -34.11
C LEU A 10 24.90 8.17 -33.04
N LYS A 11 25.39 8.38 -31.82
CA LYS A 11 24.54 8.70 -30.66
C LYS A 11 24.30 10.20 -30.57
N LEU A 12 23.05 10.59 -30.33
CA LEU A 12 22.67 12.01 -30.22
C LEU A 12 23.20 12.66 -28.94
N ALA A 13 23.14 11.95 -27.80
CA ALA A 13 23.52 12.52 -26.49
C ALA A 13 24.96 13.06 -26.46
N PRO A 14 25.98 12.31 -26.91
CA PRO A 14 27.35 12.82 -27.01
C PRO A 14 27.44 14.07 -27.90
N ALA A 15 26.78 14.09 -29.06
CA ALA A 15 26.83 15.24 -29.98
C ALA A 15 26.23 16.53 -29.38
N ILE A 16 25.14 16.40 -28.62
CA ILE A 16 24.57 17.52 -27.86
C ILE A 16 25.56 17.99 -26.80
N ARG A 17 26.15 17.07 -26.02
CA ARG A 17 27.09 17.41 -24.95
C ARG A 17 28.35 18.10 -25.47
N ASP A 18 28.97 17.57 -26.52
CA ASP A 18 30.18 18.13 -27.12
C ASP A 18 29.89 19.54 -27.68
N THR A 19 28.71 19.72 -28.26
CA THR A 19 28.30 21.05 -28.74
C THR A 19 28.06 22.02 -27.58
N LEU A 20 27.37 21.59 -26.51
CA LEU A 20 27.07 22.42 -25.35
C LEU A 20 28.33 22.89 -24.61
N GLN A 21 29.42 22.10 -24.62
CA GLN A 21 30.70 22.48 -24.01
C GLN A 21 31.28 23.79 -24.59
N VAL A 22 31.05 24.06 -25.88
CA VAL A 22 31.52 25.26 -26.57
C VAL A 22 30.41 26.29 -26.79
N SER A 23 29.23 26.05 -26.22
CA SER A 23 28.06 26.92 -26.35
C SER A 23 27.92 27.83 -25.14
N HIS A 24 27.31 29.00 -25.36
CA HIS A 24 26.97 29.95 -24.29
C HIS A 24 25.46 30.10 -24.08
N ARG A 25 24.65 29.60 -25.02
CA ARG A 25 23.18 29.64 -24.99
C ARG A 25 22.62 28.43 -25.74
N ALA A 26 21.46 27.95 -25.32
CA ALA A 26 20.72 26.94 -26.07
C ALA A 26 19.21 27.19 -26.04
N ASP A 27 18.54 26.83 -27.13
CA ASP A 27 17.09 26.89 -27.27
C ASP A 27 16.57 25.50 -27.67
N PHE A 28 15.88 24.85 -26.73
CA PHE A 28 15.37 23.49 -26.88
C PHE A 28 13.85 23.52 -26.98
N CYS A 29 13.29 22.91 -28.02
CA CYS A 29 11.86 22.69 -28.14
C CYS A 29 11.59 21.18 -28.14
N VAL A 30 10.83 20.70 -27.17
CA VAL A 30 10.51 19.28 -27.00
C VAL A 30 9.01 19.09 -26.80
N GLY A 31 8.46 18.02 -27.38
CA GLY A 31 7.05 17.64 -27.14
C GLY A 31 6.80 17.00 -25.77
N TYR A 32 7.85 16.54 -25.11
CA TYR A 32 7.79 15.96 -23.76
C TYR A 32 9.10 16.20 -23.02
N PHE A 33 9.01 16.70 -21.79
CA PHE A 33 10.16 16.91 -20.92
C PHE A 33 10.20 15.90 -19.78
N ASN A 34 11.25 15.08 -19.75
CA ASN A 34 11.54 14.18 -18.65
C ASN A 34 12.52 14.84 -17.68
N LEU A 35 12.07 15.09 -16.45
CA LEU A 35 12.87 15.78 -15.44
C LEU A 35 14.22 15.07 -15.15
N ARG A 36 14.22 13.74 -15.09
CA ARG A 36 15.45 12.96 -14.87
C ARG A 36 16.33 12.87 -16.11
N GLY A 37 15.78 13.14 -17.30
CA GLY A 37 16.54 13.28 -18.54
C GLY A 37 17.48 14.50 -18.54
N TRP A 38 17.18 15.51 -17.71
CA TRP A 38 17.98 16.74 -17.62
C TRP A 38 19.44 16.49 -17.23
N LYS A 39 19.72 15.43 -16.46
CA LYS A 39 21.08 15.02 -16.03
C LYS A 39 22.09 14.81 -17.16
N HIS A 40 21.62 14.69 -18.40
CA HIS A 40 22.49 14.54 -19.56
C HIS A 40 23.13 15.86 -20.00
N VAL A 41 22.52 17.00 -19.68
CA VAL A 41 22.96 18.34 -20.10
C VAL A 41 23.17 19.31 -18.93
N ASP A 42 22.63 18.99 -17.75
CA ASP A 42 22.61 19.86 -16.57
C ASP A 42 23.99 20.41 -16.18
N THR A 43 25.05 19.60 -16.11
CA THR A 43 26.39 20.04 -15.74
C THR A 43 26.98 21.07 -16.69
N LEU A 44 26.61 21.00 -17.97
CA LEU A 44 27.14 21.89 -19.00
C LEU A 44 26.46 23.26 -18.93
N ILE A 45 25.16 23.26 -18.67
CA ILE A 45 24.35 24.48 -18.49
C ILE A 45 24.68 25.17 -17.16
N ASP A 46 25.08 24.42 -16.13
CA ASP A 46 25.44 24.95 -14.81
C ASP A 46 26.61 25.94 -14.87
N ALA A 47 27.49 25.79 -15.85
CA ALA A 47 28.68 26.62 -16.07
C ALA A 47 28.35 27.99 -16.68
N TRP A 48 27.15 28.19 -17.22
CA TRP A 48 26.75 29.46 -17.81
C TRP A 48 26.40 30.48 -16.72
N PRO A 49 26.62 31.78 -16.96
CA PRO A 49 26.34 32.83 -15.97
C PRO A 49 24.84 33.00 -15.68
N GLY A 50 23.96 32.55 -16.58
CA GLY A 50 22.52 32.78 -16.51
C GLY A 50 22.12 34.16 -17.03
N GLY A 51 20.81 34.33 -17.24
CA GLY A 51 20.24 35.57 -17.78
C GLY A 51 20.09 35.60 -19.31
N GLU A 52 19.61 36.72 -19.81
CA GLU A 52 19.28 36.87 -21.22
C GLU A 52 20.53 36.77 -22.10
N GLY A 53 20.48 35.92 -23.12
CA GLY A 53 21.64 35.63 -23.98
C GLY A 53 22.62 34.58 -23.44
N ALA A 54 22.49 34.13 -22.19
CA ALA A 54 23.38 33.14 -21.56
C ALA A 54 22.63 32.09 -20.72
N GLN A 55 21.51 31.58 -21.27
CA GLN A 55 20.61 30.62 -20.62
C GLN A 55 20.19 29.52 -21.59
N CYS A 56 19.63 28.43 -21.05
CA CYS A 56 18.88 27.45 -21.81
C CYS A 56 17.39 27.80 -21.79
N ARG A 57 16.80 28.08 -22.96
CA ARG A 57 15.35 28.26 -23.13
C ARG A 57 14.73 26.92 -23.52
N LEU A 58 13.95 26.33 -22.63
CA LEU A 58 13.26 25.06 -22.83
C LEU A 58 11.77 25.31 -23.11
N LEU A 59 11.37 25.15 -24.36
CA LEU A 59 9.99 25.18 -24.80
C LEU A 59 9.42 23.76 -24.75
N VAL A 60 8.39 23.56 -23.94
CA VAL A 60 7.69 22.28 -23.81
C VAL A 60 6.35 22.40 -24.54
N GLY A 61 6.15 21.53 -25.51
CA GLY A 61 4.88 21.38 -26.20
C GLY A 61 3.95 20.41 -25.48
N MET A 62 2.67 20.44 -25.86
CA MET A 62 1.66 19.50 -25.40
C MET A 62 1.27 18.59 -26.55
N GLN A 63 1.24 17.28 -26.30
CA GLN A 63 0.65 16.32 -27.22
C GLN A 63 -0.58 15.69 -26.53
N PRO A 64 -1.80 15.89 -27.07
CA PRO A 64 -2.98 15.21 -26.55
C PRO A 64 -2.85 13.69 -26.77
N ALA A 65 -3.57 12.90 -25.96
CA ALA A 65 -3.60 11.45 -26.19
C ALA A 65 -4.21 11.16 -27.58
N PRO A 66 -3.82 10.07 -28.28
CA PRO A 66 -4.34 9.77 -29.62
C PRO A 66 -5.87 9.71 -29.71
N ARG A 67 -6.55 9.30 -28.62
CA ARG A 67 -8.02 9.32 -28.51
C ARG A 67 -8.60 10.72 -28.43
N GLU A 68 -7.93 11.65 -27.78
CA GLU A 68 -8.36 13.05 -27.67
C GLU A 68 -8.12 13.78 -28.99
N GLU A 69 -6.99 13.51 -29.65
CA GLU A 69 -6.68 14.02 -30.99
C GLU A 69 -7.74 13.57 -32.01
N LEU A 70 -8.12 12.29 -32.00
CA LEU A 70 -9.21 11.76 -32.84
C LEU A 70 -10.56 12.39 -32.50
N ARG A 71 -10.89 12.61 -31.22
CA ARG A 71 -12.12 13.30 -30.82
C ARG A 71 -12.16 14.75 -31.27
N HIS A 72 -11.02 15.44 -31.22
CA HIS A 72 -10.89 16.82 -31.68
C HIS A 72 -11.04 16.91 -33.20
N ALA A 73 -10.39 16.02 -33.94
CA ALA A 73 -10.48 15.97 -35.40
C ALA A 73 -11.90 15.63 -35.92
N LEU A 74 -12.68 14.88 -35.13
CA LEU A 74 -14.06 14.50 -35.47
C LEU A 74 -15.12 15.46 -34.86
N SER A 75 -14.70 16.51 -34.18
CA SER A 75 -15.60 17.51 -33.61
C SER A 75 -16.17 18.43 -34.70
N LEU A 76 -17.47 18.70 -34.66
CA LEU A 76 -18.16 19.63 -35.57
C LEU A 76 -17.91 21.12 -35.27
N ARG A 77 -17.20 21.44 -34.18
CA ARG A 77 -16.77 22.82 -33.87
C ARG A 77 -15.51 23.13 -34.66
N GLY A 78 -15.58 24.15 -35.52
CA GLY A 78 -14.45 24.65 -36.30
C GLY A 78 -13.28 25.10 -35.43
N GLU A 79 -12.07 25.02 -35.98
CA GLU A 79 -10.75 25.26 -35.35
C GLU A 79 -10.49 26.72 -34.88
N GLU A 80 -11.50 27.58 -34.77
CA GLU A 80 -11.31 29.02 -34.54
C GLU A 80 -11.30 29.48 -33.07
N ASP A 81 -11.61 28.60 -32.12
CA ASP A 81 -11.55 28.98 -30.70
C ASP A 81 -10.12 28.86 -30.17
N GLY A 82 -9.41 30.00 -30.16
CA GLY A 82 -8.16 30.14 -29.42
C GLY A 82 -8.30 29.68 -27.96
N VAL A 83 -7.21 29.22 -27.36
CA VAL A 83 -7.19 28.67 -26.00
C VAL A 83 -7.81 29.68 -25.01
N ASP A 84 -8.92 29.32 -24.36
CA ASP A 84 -9.50 30.20 -23.34
C ASP A 84 -8.66 30.18 -22.04
N GLN A 85 -8.81 31.20 -21.19
CA GLN A 85 -8.02 31.33 -19.96
C GLN A 85 -8.29 30.23 -18.93
N GLN A 86 -9.47 29.63 -18.90
CA GLN A 86 -9.76 28.46 -18.04
C GLN A 86 -9.06 27.20 -18.55
N THR A 87 -9.03 27.01 -19.87
CA THR A 87 -8.31 25.93 -20.54
C THR A 87 -6.80 26.04 -20.28
N VAL A 88 -6.26 27.27 -20.30
CA VAL A 88 -4.87 27.54 -19.89
C VAL A 88 -4.60 27.12 -18.44
N LEU A 89 -5.46 27.54 -17.48
CA LEU A 89 -5.30 27.17 -16.07
C LEU A 89 -5.38 25.65 -15.87
N ARG A 90 -6.29 24.98 -16.59
CA ARG A 90 -6.42 23.53 -16.57
C ARG A 90 -5.16 22.85 -17.07
N PHE A 91 -4.61 23.27 -18.21
CA PHE A 91 -3.38 22.70 -18.76
C PHE A 91 -2.18 22.92 -17.85
N ARG A 92 -2.05 24.11 -17.26
CA ARG A 92 -0.99 24.39 -16.27
C ARG A 92 -1.07 23.44 -15.08
N LYS A 93 -2.27 23.18 -14.56
CA LYS A 93 -2.50 22.24 -13.46
C LYS A 93 -2.18 20.80 -13.86
N GLN A 94 -2.66 20.35 -15.02
CA GLN A 94 -2.40 19.01 -15.55
C GLN A 94 -0.90 18.77 -15.73
N MET A 95 -0.18 19.76 -16.26
CA MET A 95 1.26 19.69 -16.47
C MET A 95 2.01 19.59 -15.12
N ALA A 96 1.62 20.40 -14.13
CA ALA A 96 2.17 20.30 -12.77
C ALA A 96 1.91 18.92 -12.12
N GLU A 97 0.73 18.34 -12.34
CA GLU A 97 0.40 16.98 -11.90
C GLU A 97 1.27 15.93 -12.62
N GLN A 98 1.45 16.04 -13.94
CA GLN A 98 2.32 15.15 -14.70
C GLN A 98 3.78 15.19 -14.21
N PHE A 99 4.33 16.37 -13.91
CA PHE A 99 5.66 16.47 -13.32
C PHE A 99 5.74 15.82 -11.93
N ARG A 100 4.73 16.02 -11.07
CA ARG A 100 4.66 15.34 -9.77
C ARG A 100 4.59 13.82 -9.93
N GLU A 101 3.78 13.33 -10.86
CA GLU A 101 3.68 11.90 -11.16
C GLU A 101 5.02 11.34 -11.64
N GLN A 102 5.72 12.03 -12.56
CA GLN A 102 7.07 11.62 -13.01
C GLN A 102 8.05 11.44 -11.84
N LEU A 103 7.98 12.28 -10.81
CA LEU A 103 8.83 12.18 -9.63
C LEU A 103 8.52 10.94 -8.77
N THR A 104 7.29 10.41 -8.84
CA THR A 104 6.87 9.19 -8.11
C THR A 104 7.23 7.88 -8.83
N LEU A 105 7.59 7.94 -10.11
CA LEU A 105 7.88 6.75 -10.91
C LEU A 105 9.31 6.24 -10.70
N GLY A 106 9.43 4.92 -10.48
CA GLY A 106 10.71 4.23 -10.31
C GLY A 106 11.43 4.56 -9.00
N ALA A 107 12.54 3.84 -8.74
CA ALA A 107 13.36 4.08 -7.55
C ALA A 107 14.17 5.39 -7.72
N PRO A 108 14.18 6.29 -6.71
CA PRO A 108 15.10 7.42 -6.67
C PRO A 108 16.55 6.96 -6.61
N THR A 109 17.47 7.70 -7.26
CA THR A 109 18.92 7.49 -7.14
C THR A 109 19.60 8.78 -6.71
N ASN A 110 20.77 8.69 -6.06
CA ASN A 110 21.55 9.87 -5.66
C ASN A 110 21.91 10.76 -6.87
N ALA A 111 22.10 10.16 -8.05
CA ALA A 111 22.36 10.89 -9.28
C ALA A 111 21.13 11.67 -9.75
N ASP A 112 19.93 11.07 -9.67
CA ASP A 112 18.67 11.75 -10.01
C ASP A 112 18.38 12.88 -9.00
N GLU A 113 18.64 12.66 -7.70
CA GLU A 113 18.51 13.69 -6.66
C GLU A 113 19.36 14.92 -6.96
N ALA A 114 20.65 14.71 -7.25
CA ALA A 114 21.58 15.78 -7.55
C ALA A 114 21.19 16.54 -8.83
N ALA A 115 20.75 15.84 -9.87
CA ALA A 115 20.31 16.47 -11.12
C ALA A 115 19.04 17.29 -10.96
N LEU A 116 18.05 16.79 -10.20
CA LEU A 116 16.81 17.51 -9.93
C LEU A 116 17.08 18.78 -9.11
N ARG A 117 17.90 18.69 -8.05
CA ARG A 117 18.33 19.87 -7.27
C ARG A 117 19.05 20.88 -8.15
N ARG A 118 19.94 20.42 -9.02
CA ARG A 118 20.65 21.28 -9.97
C ARG A 118 19.68 21.96 -10.93
N LEU A 119 18.69 21.24 -11.48
CA LEU A 119 17.65 21.83 -12.34
C LEU A 119 16.87 22.94 -11.62
N ALA A 120 16.40 22.68 -10.39
CA ALA A 120 15.70 23.69 -9.60
C ALA A 120 16.57 24.93 -9.36
N ARG A 121 17.83 24.74 -8.94
CA ARG A 121 18.79 25.83 -8.77
C ARG A 121 19.05 26.60 -10.07
N GLN A 122 19.24 25.90 -11.18
CA GLN A 122 19.47 26.52 -12.50
C GLN A 122 18.29 27.38 -12.95
N ILE A 123 17.07 26.97 -12.60
CA ILE A 123 15.87 27.76 -12.84
C ILE A 123 15.90 29.03 -11.97
N ARG A 124 16.14 28.89 -10.66
CA ARG A 124 16.22 30.02 -9.72
C ARG A 124 17.34 31.02 -10.07
N GLU A 125 18.46 30.53 -10.62
CA GLU A 125 19.59 31.33 -11.10
C GLU A 125 19.39 31.87 -12.53
N HIS A 126 18.22 31.68 -13.14
CA HIS A 126 17.92 32.08 -14.51
C HIS A 126 18.88 31.50 -15.58
N LYS A 127 19.51 30.37 -15.31
CA LYS A 127 20.29 29.58 -16.28
C LYS A 127 19.40 28.71 -17.16
N VAL A 128 18.21 28.37 -16.65
CA VAL A 128 17.19 27.61 -17.38
C VAL A 128 15.87 28.35 -17.27
N ARG A 129 15.19 28.55 -18.39
CA ARG A 129 13.79 29.00 -18.40
C ARG A 129 12.95 27.97 -19.11
N VAL A 130 11.85 27.56 -18.49
CA VAL A 130 10.93 26.56 -19.03
C VAL A 130 9.60 27.23 -19.33
N LYS A 131 9.19 27.17 -20.60
CA LYS A 131 7.88 27.65 -21.03
C LYS A 131 7.02 26.53 -21.61
N LEU A 132 5.72 26.62 -21.37
CA LEU A 132 4.70 25.72 -21.90
C LEU A 132 3.96 26.41 -23.04
N PHE A 133 4.03 25.83 -24.25
CA PHE A 133 3.32 26.33 -25.42
C PHE A 133 1.93 25.69 -25.54
N LEU A 134 0.88 26.52 -25.55
CA LEU A 134 -0.50 26.03 -25.49
C LEU A 134 -1.34 26.32 -26.73
N ARG A 135 -0.90 27.18 -27.67
CA ARG A 135 -1.74 27.64 -28.77
C ARG A 135 -2.29 26.51 -29.65
N TYR A 136 -1.48 25.48 -29.88
CA TYR A 136 -1.84 24.26 -30.61
C TYR A 136 -0.91 23.12 -30.18
N PRO A 137 -1.26 21.85 -30.46
CA PRO A 137 -0.40 20.71 -30.17
C PRO A 137 0.99 20.87 -30.78
N LEU A 138 2.02 20.76 -29.95
CA LEU A 138 3.41 20.96 -30.37
C LEU A 138 4.23 19.72 -30.02
N HIS A 139 4.67 19.01 -31.06
CA HIS A 139 5.46 17.78 -30.92
C HIS A 139 6.85 17.88 -31.57
N ALA A 140 7.36 19.09 -31.78
CA ALA A 140 8.69 19.30 -32.35
C ALA A 140 9.79 18.79 -31.40
N LYS A 141 10.92 18.36 -31.98
CA LYS A 141 12.19 18.13 -31.27
C LYS A 141 13.28 18.90 -32.00
N LEU A 142 13.62 20.04 -31.44
CA LEU A 142 14.60 20.98 -31.97
C LEU A 142 15.56 21.33 -30.84
N TYR A 143 16.86 21.23 -31.14
CA TYR A 143 17.92 21.69 -30.25
C TYR A 143 18.79 22.69 -31.00
N LEU A 144 18.67 23.96 -30.66
CA LEU A 144 19.56 25.01 -31.15
C LEU A 144 20.60 25.31 -30.08
N MET A 145 21.86 25.38 -30.48
CA MET A 145 22.98 25.66 -29.58
C MET A 145 23.86 26.73 -30.20
N HIS A 146 24.06 27.82 -29.45
CA HIS A 146 24.80 28.99 -29.91
C HIS A 146 26.22 28.98 -29.34
N ARG A 147 27.19 29.07 -30.23
CA ARG A 147 28.61 28.86 -29.97
C ARG A 147 29.39 30.14 -30.17
N ALA A 148 30.53 30.25 -29.52
CA ALA A 148 31.51 31.29 -29.80
C ALA A 148 32.39 30.93 -31.02
N ASP A 149 31.76 30.57 -32.14
CA ASP A 149 32.43 30.19 -33.39
C ASP A 149 32.04 31.21 -34.49
N PRO A 150 33.00 31.99 -35.03
CA PRO A 150 32.72 32.96 -36.08
C PRO A 150 32.21 32.35 -37.39
N ASN A 151 32.58 31.10 -37.68
CA ASN A 151 32.25 30.43 -38.94
C ASN A 151 30.94 29.65 -38.85
N ASN A 152 30.60 29.14 -37.66
CA ASN A 152 29.36 28.42 -37.42
C ASN A 152 28.80 28.71 -36.01
N PRO A 153 28.17 29.89 -35.83
CA PRO A 153 27.74 30.38 -34.54
C PRO A 153 26.53 29.62 -33.99
N THR A 154 25.79 28.87 -34.81
CA THR A 154 24.58 28.16 -34.38
C THR A 154 24.50 26.78 -35.01
N LEU A 155 24.44 25.73 -34.18
CA LEU A 155 24.08 24.38 -34.60
C LEU A 155 22.61 24.11 -34.31
N GLY A 156 21.88 23.64 -35.32
CA GLY A 156 20.59 23.01 -35.12
C GLY A 156 20.67 21.49 -35.14
N LEU A 157 19.88 20.84 -34.29
CA LEU A 157 19.56 19.41 -34.39
C LEU A 157 18.04 19.27 -34.44
N VAL A 158 17.55 18.55 -35.44
CA VAL A 158 16.11 18.29 -35.64
C VAL A 158 15.89 16.80 -35.82
N GLY A 159 14.84 16.26 -35.22
CA GLY A 159 14.51 14.85 -35.39
C GLY A 159 13.34 14.37 -34.54
N SER A 160 13.39 13.10 -34.14
CA SER A 160 12.34 12.43 -33.37
C SER A 160 12.64 12.32 -31.86
N SER A 161 13.89 12.56 -31.43
CA SER A 161 14.34 12.35 -30.05
C SER A 161 13.91 13.44 -29.07
N ASN A 162 13.06 13.11 -28.09
CA ASN A 162 12.81 13.98 -26.92
C ASN A 162 14.00 13.93 -25.92
N LEU A 163 14.08 14.91 -25.02
CA LEU A 163 15.10 14.97 -23.95
C LEU A 163 14.81 13.95 -22.84
N THR A 164 14.94 12.66 -23.17
CA THR A 164 14.69 11.51 -22.30
C THR A 164 15.79 10.47 -22.46
N LEU A 165 15.96 9.57 -21.48
CA LEU A 165 16.94 8.48 -21.59
C LEU A 165 16.69 7.61 -22.83
N ALA A 166 15.42 7.33 -23.16
CA ALA A 166 15.06 6.55 -24.34
C ALA A 166 15.39 7.33 -25.62
N GLY A 167 14.96 8.59 -25.73
CA GLY A 167 15.17 9.41 -26.93
C GLY A 167 16.65 9.70 -27.23
N LEU A 168 17.51 9.79 -26.20
CA LEU A 168 18.93 10.10 -26.37
C LEU A 168 19.85 8.87 -26.49
N ALA A 169 19.40 7.67 -26.09
CA ALA A 169 20.27 6.51 -25.95
C ALA A 169 19.70 5.17 -26.43
N ARG A 170 18.41 5.08 -26.80
CA ARG A 170 17.82 3.86 -27.38
C ARG A 170 17.75 3.95 -28.91
N GLN A 171 17.80 2.78 -29.54
CA GLN A 171 17.69 2.60 -30.99
C GLN A 171 16.29 2.95 -31.48
N GLY A 172 16.18 3.45 -32.72
CA GLY A 172 14.89 3.71 -33.39
C GLY A 172 14.47 5.19 -33.47
N GLU A 173 15.35 6.11 -33.09
CA GLU A 173 15.17 7.55 -33.30
C GLU A 173 15.97 8.00 -34.53
N LEU A 174 15.59 9.10 -35.18
CA LEU A 174 16.33 9.66 -36.31
C LEU A 174 16.44 11.18 -36.16
N ASN A 175 17.68 11.68 -36.17
CA ASN A 175 17.96 13.11 -36.06
C ASN A 175 19.03 13.52 -37.06
N VAL A 176 19.00 14.79 -37.47
CA VAL A 176 19.94 15.37 -38.42
C VAL A 176 20.51 16.66 -37.87
N ASP A 177 21.79 16.92 -38.11
CA ASP A 177 22.34 18.24 -37.86
C ASP A 177 22.11 19.22 -39.02
N VAL A 178 21.89 20.47 -38.62
CA VAL A 178 21.68 21.62 -39.48
C VAL A 178 22.82 22.59 -39.17
N LEU A 179 23.74 22.69 -40.13
CA LEU A 179 24.95 23.52 -40.06
C LEU A 179 24.84 24.77 -40.96
N ASP A 180 23.80 24.84 -41.79
CA ASP A 180 23.58 25.95 -42.71
C ASP A 180 23.04 27.19 -41.96
N HIS A 181 23.66 28.34 -42.20
CA HIS A 181 23.34 29.58 -41.50
C HIS A 181 21.90 30.05 -41.73
N ASP A 182 21.41 29.96 -42.97
CA ASP A 182 20.05 30.39 -43.31
C ASP A 182 19.01 29.44 -42.69
N ALA A 183 19.25 28.13 -42.75
CA ALA A 183 18.42 27.12 -42.11
C ALA A 183 18.38 27.30 -40.58
N CYS A 184 19.53 27.52 -39.93
CA CYS A 184 19.59 27.82 -38.49
C CYS A 184 18.83 29.11 -38.15
N ALA A 185 18.98 30.17 -38.95
CA ALA A 185 18.25 31.43 -38.74
C ALA A 185 16.74 31.28 -38.90
N LYS A 186 16.27 30.38 -39.78
CA LYS A 186 14.84 30.04 -39.93
C LYS A 186 14.32 29.24 -38.74
N LEU A 187 15.10 28.26 -38.26
CA LEU A 187 14.75 27.48 -37.06
C LEU A 187 14.72 28.37 -35.81
N GLN A 188 15.65 29.31 -35.69
CA GLN A 188 15.68 30.28 -34.61
C GLN A 188 14.43 31.16 -34.62
N ARG A 189 14.09 31.75 -35.77
CA ARG A 189 12.85 32.53 -35.94
C ARG A 189 11.61 31.71 -35.56
N TRP A 190 11.53 30.47 -36.05
CA TRP A 190 10.43 29.55 -35.71
C TRP A 190 10.32 29.30 -34.19
N PHE A 191 11.45 29.20 -33.48
CA PHE A 191 11.49 29.03 -32.03
C PHE A 191 11.05 30.32 -31.33
N ASP A 192 11.60 31.47 -31.72
CA ASP A 192 11.31 32.77 -31.12
C ASP A 192 9.82 33.13 -31.26
N ASP A 193 9.22 32.91 -32.44
CA ASP A 193 7.79 33.12 -32.68
C ASP A 193 6.90 32.39 -31.66
N ARG A 194 7.30 31.19 -31.22
CA ARG A 194 6.56 30.39 -30.23
C ARG A 194 6.95 30.73 -28.80
N TRP A 195 8.20 31.12 -28.57
CA TRP A 195 8.69 31.53 -27.27
C TRP A 195 8.05 32.85 -26.79
N GLU A 196 7.77 33.74 -27.75
CA GLU A 196 7.16 35.06 -27.54
C GLU A 196 5.63 35.05 -27.74
N ASP A 197 5.04 33.92 -28.17
CA ASP A 197 3.58 33.79 -28.32
C ASP A 197 2.88 34.05 -26.98
N ARG A 198 1.73 34.73 -27.03
CA ARG A 198 0.91 35.05 -25.85
C ARG A 198 0.47 33.80 -25.07
N TRP A 199 0.33 32.65 -25.73
CA TRP A 199 -0.04 31.37 -25.14
C TRP A 199 1.17 30.52 -24.74
N CYS A 200 2.36 31.12 -24.69
CA CYS A 200 3.59 30.52 -24.21
C CYS A 200 3.86 30.96 -22.77
N LEU A 201 3.45 30.13 -21.82
CA LEU A 201 3.48 30.46 -20.41
C LEU A 201 4.81 30.08 -19.78
N ASP A 202 5.39 30.99 -18.99
CA ASP A 202 6.50 30.64 -18.11
C ASP A 202 6.01 29.77 -16.94
N ILE A 203 6.63 28.60 -16.81
CA ILE A 203 6.34 27.61 -15.77
C ILE A 203 7.58 27.31 -14.91
N SER A 204 8.62 28.15 -15.04
CA SER A 204 9.92 27.94 -14.39
C SER A 204 9.77 27.87 -12.87
N GLU A 205 9.10 28.86 -12.28
CA GLU A 205 8.89 28.92 -10.82
C GLU A 205 8.08 27.73 -10.31
N GLU A 206 6.97 27.38 -10.97
CA GLU A 206 6.16 26.22 -10.55
C GLU A 206 6.95 24.91 -10.66
N LEU A 207 7.79 24.76 -11.68
CA LEU A 207 8.62 23.57 -11.83
C LEU A 207 9.69 23.48 -10.75
N ALA A 208 10.34 24.60 -10.41
CA ALA A 208 11.31 24.64 -9.32
C ALA A 208 10.66 24.28 -7.98
N GLU A 209 9.48 24.85 -7.67
CA GLU A 209 8.70 24.53 -6.49
C GLU A 209 8.33 23.04 -6.40
N ILE A 210 7.85 22.44 -7.51
CA ILE A 210 7.51 21.01 -7.56
C ILE A 210 8.72 20.15 -7.17
N ILE A 211 9.92 20.50 -7.64
CA ILE A 211 11.15 19.77 -7.31
C ILE A 211 11.54 20.00 -5.85
N GLU A 212 11.49 21.24 -5.38
CA GLU A 212 11.85 21.65 -4.01
C GLU A 212 10.90 21.10 -2.93
N GLU A 213 9.66 20.76 -3.28
CA GLU A 213 8.69 20.10 -2.38
C GLU A 213 8.73 18.56 -2.47
N SER A 214 9.46 18.01 -3.45
CA SER A 214 9.52 16.57 -3.70
C SER A 214 10.49 15.83 -2.77
N TRP A 215 10.71 14.54 -3.04
CA TRP A 215 11.77 13.77 -2.37
C TRP A 215 13.18 14.30 -2.65
N ALA A 216 13.38 15.05 -3.74
CA ALA A 216 14.67 15.64 -4.12
C ALA A 216 14.98 16.96 -3.40
N ARG A 217 14.09 17.45 -2.53
CA ARG A 217 14.26 18.67 -1.74
C ARG A 217 15.60 18.72 -0.99
N GLU A 218 16.18 19.91 -0.83
CA GLU A 218 17.42 20.09 -0.05
C GLU A 218 17.20 19.98 1.46
N ALA A 219 16.11 20.59 1.96
CA ALA A 219 15.82 20.57 3.38
C ALA A 219 15.38 19.17 3.82
N LEU A 220 16.10 18.53 4.75
CA LEU A 220 15.69 17.20 5.23
C LEU A 220 14.34 17.25 5.96
N ILE A 221 13.50 16.24 5.77
CA ILE A 221 12.27 16.06 6.57
C ILE A 221 12.68 15.45 7.91
N PRO A 222 12.27 16.05 9.05
CA PRO A 222 12.57 15.47 10.36
C PRO A 222 12.08 14.01 10.45
N PRO A 223 12.92 13.05 10.89
CA PRO A 223 12.53 11.64 10.99
C PRO A 223 11.24 11.40 11.80
N TYR A 224 11.00 12.27 12.80
CA TYR A 224 9.77 12.26 13.59
C TYR A 224 8.50 12.44 12.76
N HIS A 225 8.49 13.34 11.76
CA HIS A 225 7.33 13.54 10.89
C HIS A 225 7.08 12.33 9.98
N ILE A 226 8.16 11.69 9.51
CA ILE A 226 8.08 10.46 8.73
C ILE A 226 7.45 9.35 9.60
N TYR A 227 7.95 9.18 10.83
CA TYR A 227 7.38 8.24 11.81
C TYR A 227 5.89 8.50 12.06
N LEU A 228 5.50 9.75 12.32
CA LEU A 228 4.09 10.11 12.53
C LEU A 228 3.22 9.79 11.31
N LYS A 229 3.70 10.06 10.09
CA LYS A 229 2.96 9.76 8.86
C LYS A 229 2.80 8.25 8.65
N ILE A 230 3.85 7.47 8.90
CA ILE A 230 3.78 6.00 8.88
C ILE A 230 2.77 5.50 9.92
N ALA A 231 2.88 5.97 11.17
CA ALA A 231 1.97 5.60 12.24
C ALA A 231 0.52 6.01 11.93
N TYR A 232 0.30 7.18 11.32
CA TYR A 232 -0.99 7.65 10.86
C TYR A 232 -1.62 6.68 9.84
N HIS A 233 -0.85 6.23 8.84
CA HIS A 233 -1.33 5.29 7.83
C HIS A 233 -1.54 3.88 8.39
N LEU A 234 -0.60 3.35 9.18
CA LEU A 234 -0.73 2.03 9.81
C LEU A 234 -1.89 1.96 10.82
N SER A 235 -2.21 3.07 11.49
CA SER A 235 -3.33 3.16 12.45
C SER A 235 -4.67 3.48 11.82
N GLN A 236 -4.78 3.69 10.50
CA GLN A 236 -6.05 4.08 9.86
C GLN A 236 -7.18 3.09 10.16
N GLU A 237 -6.91 1.79 10.15
CA GLU A 237 -7.93 0.78 10.42
C GLU A 237 -8.45 0.85 11.86
N ALA A 238 -7.55 1.05 12.83
CA ALA A 238 -7.91 1.21 14.23
C ALA A 238 -8.69 2.51 14.48
N ARG A 239 -8.30 3.63 13.82
CA ARG A 239 -8.96 4.93 14.00
C ARG A 239 -10.36 4.99 13.38
N SER A 240 -10.54 4.43 12.19
CA SER A 240 -11.86 4.44 11.53
C SER A 240 -12.84 3.42 12.12
N GLY A 241 -12.37 2.30 12.69
CA GLY A 241 -13.24 1.32 13.35
C GLY A 241 -13.91 1.83 14.64
N VAL A 242 -13.36 2.84 15.32
CA VAL A 242 -13.94 3.37 16.57
C VAL A 242 -15.26 4.13 16.35
N ALA A 243 -15.44 4.73 15.16
CA ALA A 243 -16.59 5.58 14.82
C ALA A 243 -17.73 4.83 14.09
N GLU A 244 -17.43 3.71 13.44
CA GLU A 244 -18.36 3.04 12.50
C GLU A 244 -19.38 2.11 13.18
N PHE A 245 -18.99 1.42 14.26
CA PHE A 245 -19.85 0.44 14.94
C PHE A 245 -20.29 0.94 16.33
N ARG A 246 -21.60 0.88 16.58
CA ARG A 246 -22.20 1.21 17.88
C ARG A 246 -22.51 -0.07 18.63
N LEU A 247 -22.10 -0.13 19.90
CA LEU A 247 -22.44 -1.25 20.76
C LEU A 247 -23.87 -1.07 21.29
N PRO A 248 -24.65 -2.15 21.44
CA PRO A 248 -25.91 -2.10 22.18
C PRO A 248 -25.64 -1.66 23.63
N ARG A 249 -26.48 -0.76 24.15
CA ARG A 249 -26.28 -0.11 25.46
C ARG A 249 -26.02 -1.11 26.60
N GLU A 250 -26.78 -2.19 26.68
CA GLU A 250 -26.63 -3.23 27.70
C GLU A 250 -25.23 -3.89 27.69
N LEU A 251 -24.65 -4.08 26.50
CA LEU A 251 -23.31 -4.63 26.33
C LEU A 251 -22.24 -3.57 26.53
N GLU A 252 -22.49 -2.32 26.13
CA GLU A 252 -21.59 -1.20 26.35
C GLU A 252 -21.38 -0.89 27.83
N GLU A 253 -22.42 -1.03 28.66
CA GLU A 253 -22.33 -0.85 30.12
C GLU A 253 -21.64 -2.03 30.81
N THR A 254 -21.67 -3.23 30.21
CA THR A 254 -21.08 -4.45 30.78
C THR A 254 -19.61 -4.66 30.38
N LEU A 255 -19.24 -4.29 29.15
CA LEU A 255 -17.90 -4.51 28.60
C LEU A 255 -16.89 -3.51 29.18
N PHE A 256 -15.66 -3.97 29.41
CA PHE A 256 -14.53 -3.08 29.68
C PHE A 256 -14.09 -2.32 28.43
N ASP A 257 -13.46 -1.15 28.58
CA ASP A 257 -13.06 -0.31 27.44
C ASP A 257 -12.12 -1.02 26.45
N PHE A 258 -11.19 -1.85 26.95
CA PHE A 258 -10.38 -2.67 26.07
C PHE A 258 -11.26 -3.59 25.24
N GLN A 259 -12.24 -4.27 25.85
CA GLN A 259 -13.17 -5.17 25.16
C GLN A 259 -14.00 -4.43 24.12
N LYS A 260 -14.54 -3.24 24.44
CA LYS A 260 -15.26 -2.38 23.48
C LYS A 260 -14.40 -2.08 22.26
N ALA A 261 -13.16 -1.63 22.47
CA ALA A 261 -12.24 -1.33 21.38
C ALA A 261 -11.97 -2.54 20.48
N ALA A 262 -11.80 -3.72 21.06
CA ALA A 262 -11.58 -4.93 20.28
C ALA A 262 -12.81 -5.43 19.54
N VAL A 263 -14.00 -5.32 20.12
CA VAL A 263 -15.24 -5.67 19.41
C VAL A 263 -15.40 -4.80 18.17
N LYS A 264 -15.11 -3.49 18.26
CA LYS A 264 -15.14 -2.58 17.11
C LYS A 264 -14.11 -2.95 16.04
N ILE A 265 -12.89 -3.29 16.42
CA ILE A 265 -11.86 -3.77 15.47
C ILE A 265 -12.30 -5.10 14.83
N ALA A 266 -12.83 -6.03 15.63
CA ALA A 266 -13.28 -7.32 15.13
C ALA A 266 -14.47 -7.19 14.18
N ALA A 267 -15.40 -6.27 14.44
CA ALA A 267 -16.51 -5.95 13.56
C ALA A 267 -16.04 -5.48 12.18
N ARG A 268 -15.02 -4.61 12.15
CA ARG A 268 -14.41 -4.16 10.88
C ARG A 268 -13.75 -5.31 10.12
N HIS A 269 -13.01 -6.18 10.79
CA HIS A 269 -12.40 -7.36 10.15
C HIS A 269 -13.47 -8.29 9.58
N LEU A 270 -14.52 -8.57 10.37
CA LEU A 270 -15.63 -9.41 9.94
C LEU A 270 -16.39 -8.82 8.75
N LEU A 271 -16.60 -7.50 8.72
CA LEU A 271 -17.26 -6.81 7.61
C LEU A 271 -16.42 -6.83 6.33
N LYS A 272 -15.13 -6.49 6.42
CA LYS A 272 -14.24 -6.34 5.26
C LYS A 272 -13.73 -7.67 4.70
N ARG A 273 -13.43 -8.64 5.59
CA ARG A 273 -12.67 -9.86 5.26
C ARG A 273 -13.47 -11.14 5.48
N ARG A 274 -14.78 -11.02 5.73
CA ARG A 274 -15.71 -12.13 6.01
C ARG A 274 -15.34 -13.03 7.20
N GLY A 275 -14.25 -12.76 7.92
CA GLY A 275 -13.93 -13.50 9.13
C GLY A 275 -12.97 -12.79 10.06
N VAL A 276 -12.99 -13.21 11.32
CA VAL A 276 -12.13 -12.69 12.39
C VAL A 276 -11.86 -13.76 13.45
N LEU A 277 -10.64 -13.76 13.98
CA LEU A 277 -10.22 -14.59 15.09
C LEU A 277 -10.03 -13.74 16.35
N ILE A 278 -10.82 -14.00 17.39
CA ILE A 278 -10.66 -13.36 18.70
C ILE A 278 -9.71 -14.24 19.52
N GLY A 279 -8.46 -13.81 19.58
CA GLY A 279 -7.31 -14.52 20.12
C GLY A 279 -6.92 -14.16 21.56
N ASP A 280 -7.77 -13.43 22.29
CA ASP A 280 -7.43 -12.96 23.64
C ASP A 280 -7.18 -14.10 24.63
N VAL A 281 -6.23 -13.87 25.53
CA VAL A 281 -5.85 -14.81 26.58
C VAL A 281 -7.06 -15.26 27.42
N VAL A 282 -7.02 -16.49 27.94
CA VAL A 282 -8.05 -17.07 28.82
C VAL A 282 -8.41 -16.10 29.95
N GLY A 283 -9.72 -15.93 30.16
CA GLY A 283 -10.29 -15.08 31.22
C GLY A 283 -10.51 -13.62 30.85
N LEU A 284 -10.28 -13.21 29.59
CA LEU A 284 -10.49 -11.83 29.13
C LEU A 284 -11.89 -11.56 28.53
N GLY A 285 -12.83 -12.49 28.70
CA GLY A 285 -14.23 -12.31 28.28
C GLY A 285 -14.50 -12.50 26.79
N LYS A 286 -13.83 -13.45 26.12
CA LYS A 286 -14.04 -13.75 24.68
C LYS A 286 -15.50 -14.03 24.32
N THR A 287 -16.19 -14.83 25.12
CA THR A 287 -17.62 -15.15 24.92
C THR A 287 -18.48 -13.89 24.89
N LEU A 288 -18.27 -12.97 25.85
CA LEU A 288 -19.01 -11.70 25.90
C LEU A 288 -18.66 -10.78 24.73
N MET A 289 -17.39 -10.73 24.32
CA MET A 289 -16.98 -9.98 23.11
C MET A 289 -17.59 -10.55 21.83
N ALA A 290 -17.63 -11.87 21.71
CA ALA A 290 -18.21 -12.54 20.54
C ALA A 290 -19.74 -12.37 20.49
N THR A 291 -20.39 -12.40 21.65
CA THR A 291 -21.81 -12.07 21.83
C THR A 291 -22.08 -10.64 21.39
N ALA A 292 -21.24 -9.68 21.81
CA ALA A 292 -21.38 -8.30 21.40
C ALA A 292 -21.17 -8.10 19.90
N LEU A 293 -20.18 -8.78 19.32
CA LEU A 293 -19.91 -8.76 17.89
C LEU A 293 -21.09 -9.34 17.09
N ALA A 294 -21.63 -10.49 17.49
CA ALA A 294 -22.81 -11.08 16.86
C ALA A 294 -24.04 -10.17 16.99
N ARG A 295 -24.22 -9.52 18.15
CA ARG A 295 -25.33 -8.60 18.40
C ARG A 295 -25.26 -7.34 17.53
N ILE A 296 -24.06 -6.76 17.32
CA ILE A 296 -23.85 -5.67 16.36
C ILE A 296 -24.31 -6.10 14.96
N PHE A 297 -23.91 -7.29 14.50
CA PHE A 297 -24.28 -7.74 13.16
C PHE A 297 -25.77 -8.08 13.03
N GLN A 298 -26.40 -8.47 14.12
CA GLN A 298 -27.85 -8.65 14.19
C GLN A 298 -28.59 -7.30 14.13
N ASP A 299 -28.16 -6.30 14.88
CA ASP A 299 -28.84 -4.99 14.94
C ASP A 299 -28.61 -4.16 13.67
N ASP A 300 -27.37 -4.09 13.19
CA ASP A 300 -27.00 -3.20 12.08
C ASP A 300 -27.31 -3.83 10.71
N PHE A 301 -27.25 -5.16 10.61
CA PHE A 301 -27.37 -5.87 9.33
C PHE A 301 -28.46 -6.95 9.31
N PHE A 302 -29.25 -7.11 10.39
CA PHE A 302 -30.34 -8.08 10.49
C PHE A 302 -29.89 -9.52 10.21
N LEU A 303 -28.70 -9.90 10.68
CA LEU A 303 -28.12 -11.23 10.45
C LEU A 303 -28.36 -12.17 11.63
N GLU A 304 -28.84 -13.37 11.33
CA GLU A 304 -28.89 -14.49 12.26
C GLU A 304 -27.53 -15.16 12.47
N THR A 305 -27.29 -15.69 13.67
CA THR A 305 -26.03 -16.33 14.05
C THR A 305 -26.18 -17.83 14.31
N LEU A 306 -25.29 -18.64 13.75
CA LEU A 306 -25.10 -20.04 14.13
C LEU A 306 -23.92 -20.13 15.10
N VAL A 307 -24.17 -20.60 16.32
CA VAL A 307 -23.15 -20.81 17.35
C VAL A 307 -22.77 -22.29 17.37
N ILE A 308 -21.52 -22.59 17.05
CA ILE A 308 -20.92 -23.92 17.18
C ILE A 308 -19.99 -23.92 18.38
N CYS A 309 -20.24 -24.79 19.36
CA CYS A 309 -19.44 -24.84 20.58
C CYS A 309 -19.29 -26.26 21.15
N PRO A 310 -18.29 -26.52 22.01
CA PRO A 310 -18.22 -27.75 22.79
C PRO A 310 -19.51 -28.02 23.59
N LYS A 311 -19.89 -29.29 23.73
CA LYS A 311 -21.16 -29.69 24.38
C LYS A 311 -21.32 -29.11 25.79
N ASN A 312 -20.23 -28.98 26.55
CA ASN A 312 -20.23 -28.43 27.91
C ASN A 312 -20.47 -26.91 27.95
N LEU A 313 -20.32 -26.19 26.83
CA LEU A 313 -20.56 -24.74 26.75
C LEU A 313 -21.96 -24.40 26.24
N VAL A 314 -22.75 -25.37 25.80
CA VAL A 314 -24.12 -25.15 25.28
C VAL A 314 -25.01 -24.41 26.29
N PRO A 315 -25.09 -24.81 27.59
CA PRO A 315 -25.94 -24.10 28.54
C PRO A 315 -25.53 -22.64 28.75
N MET A 316 -24.23 -22.35 28.70
CA MET A 316 -23.71 -20.99 28.78
C MET A 316 -24.13 -20.17 27.56
N TRP A 317 -24.01 -20.73 26.35
CA TRP A 317 -24.44 -20.04 25.14
C TRP A 317 -25.96 -19.84 25.10
N GLU A 318 -26.77 -20.79 25.57
CA GLU A 318 -28.22 -20.65 25.70
C GLU A 318 -28.59 -19.47 26.62
N ASP A 319 -27.93 -19.35 27.78
CA ASP A 319 -28.08 -18.21 28.69
C ASP A 319 -27.71 -16.88 28.02
N TYR A 320 -26.58 -16.81 27.32
CA TYR A 320 -26.15 -15.58 26.63
C TYR A 320 -27.10 -15.20 25.50
N VAL A 321 -27.59 -16.19 24.75
CA VAL A 321 -28.56 -15.97 23.67
C VAL A 321 -29.86 -15.40 24.23
N ALA A 322 -30.37 -15.97 25.33
CA ALA A 322 -31.57 -15.47 25.99
C ALA A 322 -31.36 -14.08 26.62
N ARG A 323 -30.27 -13.90 27.37
CA ARG A 323 -29.96 -12.66 28.11
C ARG A 323 -29.78 -11.47 27.18
N TYR A 324 -29.02 -11.64 26.10
CA TYR A 324 -28.69 -10.56 25.16
C TYR A 324 -29.57 -10.55 23.91
N ARG A 325 -30.64 -11.36 23.88
CA ARG A 325 -31.64 -11.43 22.81
C ARG A 325 -31.02 -11.67 21.43
N LEU A 326 -30.06 -12.59 21.36
CA LEU A 326 -29.47 -13.00 20.10
C LEU A 326 -30.46 -13.88 19.31
N ILE A 327 -30.60 -13.62 18.02
CA ILE A 327 -31.27 -14.50 17.06
C ILE A 327 -30.22 -15.52 16.65
N ALA A 328 -30.09 -16.57 17.46
CA ALA A 328 -29.06 -17.58 17.25
C ALA A 328 -29.56 -19.01 17.44
N LYS A 329 -28.99 -19.92 16.64
CA LYS A 329 -29.11 -21.37 16.81
C LYS A 329 -27.81 -21.90 17.37
N ILE A 330 -27.88 -22.76 18.37
CA ILE A 330 -26.70 -23.39 18.97
C ILE A 330 -26.63 -24.84 18.49
N VAL A 331 -25.47 -25.24 17.98
CA VAL A 331 -25.18 -26.61 17.55
C VAL A 331 -23.90 -27.09 18.27
N PRO A 332 -23.96 -28.19 19.03
CA PRO A 332 -22.77 -28.77 19.63
C PRO A 332 -21.80 -29.25 18.55
N LEU A 333 -20.50 -29.07 18.75
CA LEU A 333 -19.45 -29.49 17.82
C LEU A 333 -19.52 -30.99 17.45
N SER A 334 -20.05 -31.83 18.34
CA SER A 334 -20.26 -33.26 18.12
C SER A 334 -21.39 -33.61 17.15
N ARG A 335 -22.25 -32.64 16.79
CA ARG A 335 -23.45 -32.84 15.95
C ARG A 335 -23.39 -32.12 14.61
N VAL A 336 -22.32 -31.40 14.32
CA VAL A 336 -22.22 -30.61 13.09
C VAL A 336 -22.27 -31.46 11.82
N GLU A 337 -21.71 -32.68 11.85
CA GLU A 337 -21.70 -33.58 10.68
C GLU A 337 -23.12 -34.03 10.29
N SER A 338 -24.03 -34.18 11.26
CA SER A 338 -25.41 -34.59 11.00
C SER A 338 -26.37 -33.41 10.85
N GLU A 339 -26.17 -32.31 11.58
CA GLU A 339 -27.13 -31.21 11.62
C GLU A 339 -26.87 -30.13 10.55
N LEU A 340 -25.61 -29.83 10.19
CA LEU A 340 -25.31 -28.73 9.25
C LEU A 340 -25.89 -28.94 7.84
N PRO A 341 -25.84 -30.15 7.23
CA PRO A 341 -26.34 -30.35 5.87
C PRO A 341 -27.83 -30.03 5.68
N GLU A 342 -28.64 -30.20 6.74
CA GLU A 342 -30.09 -29.94 6.71
C GLU A 342 -30.45 -28.58 7.31
N LEU A 343 -29.48 -27.86 7.87
CA LEU A 343 -29.73 -26.60 8.55
C LEU A 343 -29.98 -25.48 7.55
N ARG A 344 -31.00 -24.65 7.81
CA ARG A 344 -31.21 -23.41 7.06
C ARG A 344 -29.94 -22.53 7.08
N ARG A 345 -29.84 -21.60 6.13
CA ARG A 345 -28.78 -20.60 6.05
C ARG A 345 -28.70 -19.73 7.31
N TYR A 346 -27.48 -19.57 7.85
CA TYR A 346 -27.12 -18.55 8.84
C TYR A 346 -25.98 -17.68 8.30
N ARG A 347 -26.16 -16.36 8.31
CA ARG A 347 -25.19 -15.40 7.71
C ARG A 347 -23.97 -15.11 8.58
N VAL A 348 -24.03 -15.44 9.88
CA VAL A 348 -22.88 -15.40 10.78
C VAL A 348 -22.70 -16.78 11.41
N VAL A 349 -21.48 -17.31 11.37
CA VAL A 349 -21.10 -18.55 12.06
C VAL A 349 -20.07 -18.19 13.12
N LEU A 350 -20.40 -18.45 14.38
CA LEU A 350 -19.53 -18.24 15.53
C LEU A 350 -19.08 -19.60 16.03
N ILE A 351 -17.76 -19.82 16.05
CA ILE A 351 -17.17 -21.08 16.50
C ILE A 351 -16.35 -20.84 17.76
N ASP A 352 -16.86 -21.34 18.89
CA ASP A 352 -16.17 -21.32 20.16
C ASP A 352 -15.19 -22.50 20.27
N GLU A 353 -14.05 -22.25 20.90
CA GLU A 353 -12.90 -23.15 20.94
C GLU A 353 -12.50 -23.69 19.55
N SER A 354 -12.31 -22.76 18.59
CA SER A 354 -11.97 -23.05 17.19
C SER A 354 -10.66 -23.82 17.01
N HIS A 355 -9.80 -23.87 18.03
CA HIS A 355 -8.58 -24.69 18.04
C HIS A 355 -8.86 -26.20 17.88
N ASN A 356 -10.10 -26.64 18.08
CA ASN A 356 -10.56 -28.00 17.78
C ASN A 356 -10.63 -28.31 16.27
N LEU A 357 -10.54 -27.29 15.40
CA LEU A 357 -10.63 -27.39 13.94
C LEU A 357 -9.27 -27.30 13.24
N ARG A 358 -8.20 -27.75 13.91
CA ARG A 358 -6.84 -27.77 13.33
C ARG A 358 -6.64 -28.81 12.23
N ASN A 359 -7.35 -29.95 12.32
CA ASN A 359 -7.24 -31.03 11.34
C ASN A 359 -8.22 -30.81 10.18
N ARG A 360 -7.68 -30.44 9.02
CA ARG A 360 -8.43 -30.12 7.79
C ARG A 360 -9.10 -31.34 7.16
N GLU A 361 -8.52 -32.51 7.33
CA GLU A 361 -8.98 -33.72 6.65
C GLU A 361 -10.19 -34.35 7.33
N GLY A 362 -10.48 -33.96 8.58
CA GLY A 362 -11.58 -34.50 9.37
C GLY A 362 -12.95 -34.14 8.78
N LYS A 363 -13.89 -35.09 8.86
CA LYS A 363 -15.28 -34.93 8.37
C LYS A 363 -15.95 -33.69 8.96
N ARG A 364 -15.82 -33.48 10.27
CA ARG A 364 -16.24 -32.27 10.99
C ARG A 364 -15.77 -30.97 10.35
N TYR A 365 -14.48 -30.88 10.00
CA TYR A 365 -13.91 -29.67 9.42
C TYR A 365 -14.57 -29.38 8.07
N ARG A 366 -14.67 -30.40 7.22
CA ARG A 366 -15.30 -30.28 5.89
C ARG A 366 -16.75 -29.84 6.00
N ALA A 367 -17.55 -30.48 6.86
CA ALA A 367 -18.95 -30.10 7.06
C ALA A 367 -19.13 -28.63 7.46
N ILE A 368 -18.25 -28.10 8.33
CA ILE A 368 -18.27 -26.69 8.71
C ILE A 368 -17.81 -25.79 7.57
N GLN A 369 -16.74 -26.16 6.87
CA GLN A 369 -16.19 -25.38 5.77
C GLN A 369 -17.17 -25.29 4.59
N GLU A 370 -17.76 -26.42 4.19
CA GLU A 370 -18.80 -26.52 3.16
C GLU A 370 -19.99 -25.64 3.53
N TYR A 371 -20.49 -25.77 4.76
CA TYR A 371 -21.59 -24.95 5.25
C TYR A 371 -21.27 -23.44 5.19
N ILE A 372 -20.08 -23.01 5.63
CA ILE A 372 -19.66 -21.60 5.57
C ILE A 372 -19.57 -21.12 4.12
N ALA A 373 -18.98 -21.92 3.23
CA ALA A 373 -18.78 -21.57 1.83
C ALA A 373 -20.09 -21.46 1.05
N GLU A 374 -20.96 -22.47 1.15
CA GLU A 374 -22.27 -22.51 0.48
C GLU A 374 -23.20 -21.37 0.91
N ASN A 375 -23.15 -21.03 2.21
CA ASN A 375 -24.00 -19.99 2.77
C ASN A 375 -23.37 -18.59 2.72
N GLU A 376 -22.13 -18.48 2.23
CA GLU A 376 -21.30 -17.27 2.29
C GLU A 376 -21.28 -16.63 3.69
N SER A 377 -21.22 -17.47 4.72
CA SER A 377 -21.34 -17.03 6.11
C SER A 377 -20.09 -16.26 6.54
N ARG A 378 -20.30 -15.21 7.31
CA ARG A 378 -19.20 -14.52 8.01
C ARG A 378 -18.77 -15.34 9.21
N CYS A 379 -17.48 -15.51 9.43
CA CYS A 379 -16.95 -16.43 10.44
C CYS A 379 -16.28 -15.73 11.62
N ILE A 380 -16.77 -15.98 12.84
CA ILE A 380 -16.18 -15.50 14.09
C ILE A 380 -15.55 -16.69 14.81
N LEU A 381 -14.23 -16.72 14.93
CA LEU A 381 -13.51 -17.79 15.61
C LEU A 381 -13.05 -17.33 16.99
N LEU A 382 -13.28 -18.15 18.02
CA LEU A 382 -12.79 -17.88 19.37
C LEU A 382 -11.76 -18.93 19.77
N SER A 383 -10.56 -18.49 20.13
CA SER A 383 -9.54 -19.37 20.68
C SER A 383 -8.54 -18.62 21.55
N ALA A 384 -8.26 -19.13 22.74
CA ALA A 384 -7.18 -18.58 23.59
C ALA A 384 -5.79 -19.06 23.16
N THR A 385 -5.74 -20.13 22.37
CA THR A 385 -4.53 -20.83 21.93
C THR A 385 -4.65 -21.08 20.42
N PRO A 386 -4.56 -20.02 19.60
CA PRO A 386 -4.59 -20.18 18.15
C PRO A 386 -3.35 -20.94 17.65
N TYR A 387 -2.26 -20.89 18.42
CA TYR A 387 -1.05 -21.70 18.28
C TYR A 387 -1.08 -22.84 19.30
N ASN A 388 -1.09 -24.09 18.83
CA ASN A 388 -0.93 -25.23 19.70
C ASN A 388 0.42 -25.92 19.43
N LYS A 389 0.71 -26.27 18.16
CA LYS A 389 1.96 -26.95 17.78
C LYS A 389 2.69 -26.30 16.60
N SER A 390 1.97 -25.75 15.63
CA SER A 390 2.60 -25.11 14.46
C SER A 390 1.76 -23.96 13.91
N HIS A 391 2.36 -23.16 13.03
CA HIS A 391 1.65 -22.09 12.33
C HIS A 391 0.57 -22.62 11.36
N LEU A 392 0.69 -23.87 10.91
CA LEU A 392 -0.33 -24.51 10.06
C LEU A 392 -1.67 -24.70 10.78
N ASP A 393 -1.67 -24.83 12.11
CA ASP A 393 -2.90 -24.86 12.93
C ASP A 393 -3.73 -23.58 12.74
N LEU A 394 -3.06 -22.43 12.59
CA LEU A 394 -3.71 -21.16 12.31
C LEU A 394 -4.18 -21.10 10.84
N GLY A 395 -3.35 -21.56 9.90
CA GLY A 395 -3.75 -21.67 8.50
C GLY A 395 -5.03 -22.50 8.33
N SER A 396 -5.16 -23.62 9.05
CA SER A 396 -6.38 -24.45 9.03
C SER A 396 -7.62 -23.67 9.49
N GLN A 397 -7.49 -22.86 10.53
CA GLN A 397 -8.61 -22.05 11.03
C GLN A 397 -8.99 -20.94 10.06
N LEU A 398 -8.01 -20.21 9.50
CA LEU A 398 -8.27 -19.14 8.53
C LEU A 398 -8.93 -19.67 7.26
N ARG A 399 -8.56 -20.88 6.82
CA ARG A 399 -9.10 -21.53 5.62
C ARG A 399 -10.58 -21.90 5.70
N LEU A 400 -11.20 -21.78 6.89
CA LEU A 400 -12.65 -21.87 7.04
C LEU A 400 -13.40 -20.72 6.35
N PHE A 401 -12.77 -19.54 6.22
CA PHE A 401 -13.41 -18.36 5.66
C PHE A 401 -12.55 -17.59 4.65
N VAL A 402 -11.27 -17.95 4.48
CA VAL A 402 -10.36 -17.42 3.47
C VAL A 402 -10.23 -18.44 2.32
N PRO A 403 -10.79 -18.16 1.13
CA PRO A 403 -10.59 -18.98 -0.05
C PRO A 403 -9.10 -19.10 -0.44
N PRO A 404 -8.67 -20.22 -1.03
CA PRO A 404 -7.26 -20.45 -1.35
C PRO A 404 -6.69 -19.45 -2.35
N GLU A 405 -7.51 -18.91 -3.25
CA GLU A 405 -7.09 -17.94 -4.27
C GLU A 405 -7.30 -16.48 -3.84
N GLU A 406 -7.77 -16.23 -2.60
CA GLU A 406 -8.00 -14.87 -2.13
C GLU A 406 -6.66 -14.12 -1.99
N ASN A 407 -6.57 -12.97 -2.65
CA ASN A 407 -5.45 -12.05 -2.48
C ASN A 407 -5.54 -11.35 -1.12
N LEU A 408 -4.65 -11.73 -0.21
CA LEU A 408 -4.63 -11.25 1.17
C LEU A 408 -4.02 -9.84 1.29
N GLY A 409 -3.42 -9.31 0.23
CA GLY A 409 -2.71 -8.03 0.20
C GLY A 409 -1.44 -7.99 1.07
N VAL A 410 -0.93 -9.15 1.48
CA VAL A 410 0.36 -9.40 2.14
C VAL A 410 0.95 -10.69 1.58
N ARG A 411 2.27 -10.83 1.72
CA ARG A 411 3.04 -11.98 1.23
C ARG A 411 3.98 -12.47 2.34
N PRO A 412 4.41 -13.74 2.33
CA PRO A 412 5.42 -14.23 3.26
C PRO A 412 6.81 -13.73 2.82
N GLU A 413 7.11 -12.47 3.14
CA GLU A 413 8.30 -11.77 2.64
C GLU A 413 9.60 -12.50 3.00
N ARG A 414 9.71 -13.09 4.21
CA ARG A 414 10.92 -13.85 4.59
C ARG A 414 11.14 -15.08 3.73
N GLN A 415 10.05 -15.82 3.48
CA GLN A 415 10.10 -16.99 2.61
C GLN A 415 10.45 -16.63 1.15
N LEU A 416 9.98 -15.49 0.68
CA LEU A 416 10.24 -15.00 -0.68
C LEU A 416 11.66 -14.41 -0.82
N GLU A 417 12.19 -13.77 0.21
CA GLU A 417 13.59 -13.30 0.25
C GLU A 417 14.57 -14.49 0.15
N GLU A 418 14.27 -15.61 0.81
CA GLU A 418 15.14 -16.79 0.79
C GLU A 418 15.10 -17.57 -0.52
N MET A 419 13.91 -17.72 -1.13
CA MET A 419 13.72 -18.56 -2.33
C MET A 419 13.76 -17.77 -3.64
N GLY A 420 13.40 -16.49 -3.61
CA GLY A 420 13.09 -15.69 -4.79
C GLY A 420 11.67 -15.93 -5.30
N GLU A 421 10.98 -14.85 -5.70
CA GLU A 421 9.55 -14.90 -6.08
C GLU A 421 9.27 -15.84 -7.27
N LEU A 422 10.12 -15.80 -8.31
CA LEU A 422 9.96 -16.64 -9.51
C LEU A 422 10.09 -18.14 -9.19
N GLU A 423 11.07 -18.50 -8.37
CA GLU A 423 11.30 -19.90 -7.98
C GLU A 423 10.21 -20.39 -7.02
N PHE A 424 9.75 -19.53 -6.11
CA PHE A 424 8.61 -19.83 -5.24
C PHE A 424 7.36 -20.20 -6.04
N VAL A 425 6.97 -19.36 -7.01
CA VAL A 425 5.80 -19.60 -7.86
C VAL A 425 5.96 -20.90 -8.65
N ARG A 426 7.15 -21.12 -9.23
CA ARG A 426 7.45 -22.35 -9.99
C ARG A 426 7.31 -23.61 -9.14
N ARG A 427 7.83 -23.59 -7.90
CA ARG A 427 7.87 -24.74 -7.01
C ARG A 427 6.52 -25.05 -6.35
N HIS A 428 5.80 -24.01 -5.94
CA HIS A 428 4.61 -24.16 -5.09
C HIS A 428 3.29 -23.95 -5.81
N GLN A 429 3.30 -23.44 -7.06
CA GLN A 429 2.13 -23.28 -7.93
C GLN A 429 0.95 -22.58 -7.24
N CYS A 430 1.22 -21.57 -6.42
CA CYS A 430 0.21 -20.76 -5.76
C CYS A 430 0.59 -19.26 -5.84
N GLY A 431 -0.41 -18.38 -5.74
CA GLY A 431 -0.18 -16.95 -5.71
C GLY A 431 0.60 -16.53 -4.47
N VAL A 432 1.63 -15.69 -4.62
CA VAL A 432 2.53 -15.26 -3.53
C VAL A 432 1.84 -14.48 -2.40
N ASN A 433 0.63 -13.99 -2.67
CA ASN A 433 -0.22 -13.19 -1.79
C ASN A 433 -1.44 -13.96 -1.25
N THR A 434 -1.40 -15.29 -1.30
CA THR A 434 -2.51 -16.16 -0.90
C THR A 434 -2.23 -16.90 0.41
N LEU A 435 -3.26 -17.42 1.07
CA LEU A 435 -3.08 -18.22 2.29
C LEU A 435 -2.19 -19.47 2.06
N PRO A 436 -2.34 -20.23 0.96
CA PRO A 436 -1.43 -21.30 0.60
C PRO A 436 0.05 -20.89 0.56
N ALA A 437 0.38 -19.66 0.17
CA ALA A 437 1.77 -19.20 0.19
C ALA A 437 2.31 -19.07 1.63
N PHE A 438 1.53 -18.51 2.55
CA PHE A 438 1.92 -18.46 3.98
C PHE A 438 2.07 -19.86 4.59
N GLU A 439 1.26 -20.83 4.16
CA GLU A 439 1.40 -22.24 4.58
C GLU A 439 2.72 -22.90 4.15
N LYS A 440 3.50 -22.28 3.25
CA LYS A 440 4.85 -22.72 2.88
C LYS A 440 5.95 -22.05 3.68
N SER A 441 5.64 -21.02 4.49
CA SER A 441 6.62 -20.31 5.31
C SER A 441 6.73 -20.92 6.70
N GLU A 442 7.96 -21.22 7.11
CA GLU A 442 8.30 -21.62 8.48
C GLU A 442 8.64 -20.40 9.37
N HIS A 443 8.67 -19.19 8.79
CA HIS A 443 9.10 -17.97 9.47
C HIS A 443 7.98 -17.37 10.35
N PRO A 444 8.19 -17.23 11.67
CA PRO A 444 7.17 -16.68 12.56
C PRO A 444 6.76 -15.23 12.24
N ASP A 445 7.65 -14.45 11.62
CA ASP A 445 7.39 -13.06 11.25
C ASP A 445 6.33 -12.95 10.14
N ASP A 446 6.35 -13.86 9.15
CA ASP A 446 5.36 -13.89 8.06
C ASP A 446 3.96 -14.14 8.63
N TRP A 447 3.84 -15.11 9.53
CA TRP A 447 2.58 -15.42 10.22
C TRP A 447 2.13 -14.30 11.15
N ARG A 448 3.06 -13.55 11.75
CA ARG A 448 2.73 -12.37 12.57
C ARG A 448 2.07 -11.27 11.75
N GLU A 449 2.54 -11.05 10.52
CA GLU A 449 1.94 -10.09 9.63
C GLU A 449 0.56 -10.53 9.15
N LEU A 450 0.40 -11.80 8.78
CA LEU A 450 -0.92 -12.36 8.45
C LEU A 450 -1.91 -12.24 9.62
N MET A 451 -1.45 -12.55 10.84
CA MET A 451 -2.28 -12.43 12.05
C MET A 451 -2.77 -11.02 12.33
N ARG A 452 -1.96 -10.00 12.08
CA ARG A 452 -2.38 -8.59 12.30
C ARG A 452 -3.62 -8.23 11.50
N ARG A 453 -3.90 -8.94 10.41
CA ARG A 453 -5.09 -8.73 9.58
C ARG A 453 -6.32 -9.51 10.06
N TYR A 454 -6.15 -10.73 10.53
CA TYR A 454 -7.30 -11.61 10.83
C TYR A 454 -7.58 -11.77 12.31
N MET A 455 -6.63 -11.44 13.18
CA MET A 455 -6.71 -11.74 14.60
C MET A 455 -6.71 -10.48 15.47
N VAL A 456 -7.68 -10.41 16.39
CA VAL A 456 -7.70 -9.44 17.48
C VAL A 456 -7.22 -10.15 18.75
N ARG A 457 -6.05 -9.75 19.25
CA ARG A 457 -5.42 -10.38 20.42
C ARG A 457 -4.75 -9.35 21.32
N ARG A 458 -5.02 -9.46 22.61
CA ARG A 458 -4.34 -8.71 23.68
C ARG A 458 -3.76 -9.67 24.71
N THR A 459 -2.61 -9.26 25.25
CA THR A 459 -1.95 -9.96 26.35
C THR A 459 -2.40 -9.38 27.69
N ARG A 460 -2.27 -10.16 28.77
CA ARG A 460 -2.52 -9.66 30.12
C ARG A 460 -1.62 -8.47 30.47
N GLY A 461 -0.34 -8.53 30.08
CA GLY A 461 0.60 -7.43 30.29
C GLY A 461 0.19 -6.15 29.59
N PHE A 462 -0.30 -6.24 28.33
CA PHE A 462 -0.82 -5.08 27.61
C PHE A 462 -2.03 -4.45 28.34
N ILE A 463 -2.95 -5.27 28.83
CA ILE A 463 -4.13 -4.77 29.57
C ILE A 463 -3.70 -4.12 30.89
N GLN A 464 -2.82 -4.77 31.64
CA GLN A 464 -2.28 -4.23 32.89
C GLN A 464 -1.52 -2.91 32.68
N ALA A 465 -0.82 -2.74 31.57
CA ALA A 465 -0.09 -1.50 31.31
C ALA A 465 -1.02 -0.33 30.98
N ASN A 466 -2.11 -0.57 30.24
CA ASN A 466 -2.89 0.50 29.58
C ASN A 466 -4.32 0.70 30.10
N TYR A 467 -4.91 -0.27 30.82
CA TYR A 467 -6.33 -0.26 31.16
C TYR A 467 -6.63 -0.51 32.65
N THR A 468 -5.62 -0.54 33.51
CA THR A 468 -5.80 -0.85 34.94
C THR A 468 -5.29 0.25 35.83
N GLU A 469 -5.92 0.40 36.98
CA GLU A 469 -5.47 1.27 38.06
C GLU A 469 -4.57 0.50 39.03
N LEU A 470 -3.65 1.20 39.70
CA LEU A 470 -2.83 0.64 40.77
C LEU A 470 -3.54 0.84 42.10
N ASP A 471 -3.77 -0.25 42.83
CA ASP A 471 -4.17 -0.20 44.23
C ASP A 471 -2.93 0.07 45.09
N PRO A 472 -2.80 1.26 45.72
CA PRO A 472 -1.62 1.63 46.50
C PRO A 472 -1.48 0.82 47.79
N GLU A 473 -2.56 0.31 48.37
CA GLU A 473 -2.52 -0.49 49.60
C GLU A 473 -2.03 -1.91 49.34
N ARG A 474 -2.44 -2.50 48.21
CA ARG A 474 -2.11 -3.89 47.85
C ARG A 474 -0.94 -4.02 46.89
N GLY A 475 -0.49 -2.92 46.30
CA GLY A 475 0.53 -2.91 45.23
C GLY A 475 0.11 -3.74 44.02
N ARG A 476 -1.19 -3.84 43.73
CA ARG A 476 -1.76 -4.69 42.67
C ARG A 476 -2.60 -3.88 41.71
N ARG A 477 -2.50 -4.22 40.42
CA ARG A 477 -3.34 -3.63 39.38
C ARG A 477 -4.71 -4.30 39.31
N TYR A 478 -5.78 -3.49 39.18
CA TYR A 478 -7.16 -3.96 39.12
C TYR A 478 -7.96 -3.32 37.98
N LEU A 479 -9.06 -3.98 37.63
CA LEU A 479 -10.15 -3.45 36.80
C LEU A 479 -11.39 -3.24 37.66
N THR A 480 -12.13 -2.17 37.43
CA THR A 480 -13.41 -1.93 38.10
C THR A 480 -14.54 -2.55 37.28
N LEU A 481 -15.25 -3.52 37.86
CA LEU A 481 -16.43 -4.14 37.26
C LEU A 481 -17.60 -3.15 37.19
N SER A 482 -18.61 -3.46 36.39
CA SER A 482 -19.82 -2.62 36.25
C SER A 482 -20.59 -2.45 37.57
N ASP A 483 -20.44 -3.37 38.51
CA ASP A 483 -21.01 -3.29 39.87
C ASP A 483 -20.12 -2.51 40.87
N GLY A 484 -19.04 -1.88 40.39
CA GLY A 484 -18.08 -1.12 41.20
C GLY A 484 -17.03 -1.97 41.92
N LYS A 485 -17.09 -3.31 41.83
CA LYS A 485 -16.10 -4.17 42.50
C LYS A 485 -14.75 -4.18 41.78
N ARG A 486 -13.67 -4.20 42.56
CA ARG A 486 -12.30 -4.32 42.04
C ARG A 486 -11.96 -5.79 41.72
N SER A 487 -11.67 -6.06 40.46
CA SER A 487 -11.17 -7.35 39.97
C SER A 487 -9.66 -7.29 39.76
N TYR A 488 -8.90 -8.06 40.53
CA TYR A 488 -7.44 -8.06 40.47
C TYR A 488 -6.92 -9.17 39.57
N PHE A 489 -5.87 -8.88 38.80
CA PHE A 489 -5.20 -9.92 38.01
C PHE A 489 -4.53 -10.95 38.93
N PRO A 490 -4.64 -12.25 38.61
CA PRO A 490 -4.02 -13.30 39.41
C PRO A 490 -2.50 -13.22 39.29
N LYS A 491 -1.78 -13.24 40.43
CA LYS A 491 -0.34 -13.47 40.44
C LYS A 491 -0.10 -14.96 40.22
N ARG A 492 0.59 -15.32 39.15
CA ARG A 492 1.01 -16.71 38.92
C ARG A 492 2.24 -16.97 39.78
N VAL A 493 2.05 -17.70 40.86
CA VAL A 493 3.17 -18.25 41.64
C VAL A 493 3.43 -19.66 41.09
N PRO A 494 4.58 -19.92 40.45
CA PRO A 494 4.91 -21.27 40.04
C PRO A 494 5.06 -22.13 41.30
N VAL A 495 4.37 -23.27 41.32
CA VAL A 495 4.46 -24.26 42.40
C VAL A 495 4.84 -25.58 41.78
N THR A 496 5.97 -26.13 42.18
CA THR A 496 6.37 -27.49 41.80
C THR A 496 5.42 -28.48 42.47
N ARG A 497 4.70 -29.26 41.67
CA ARG A 497 3.91 -30.39 42.14
C ARG A 497 4.75 -31.65 41.95
N THR A 498 5.11 -32.30 43.04
CA THR A 498 5.71 -33.62 43.01
C THR A 498 4.59 -34.67 42.95
N PHE A 499 4.82 -35.71 42.17
CA PHE A 499 4.00 -36.91 42.14
C PHE A 499 4.93 -38.11 42.34
N ALA A 500 4.45 -39.14 43.02
CA ALA A 500 5.15 -40.42 43.05
C ALA A 500 4.90 -41.12 41.71
N ALA A 501 5.97 -41.62 41.10
CA ALA A 501 5.88 -42.54 39.99
C ALA A 501 6.67 -43.79 40.39
N ASP A 502 6.07 -44.98 40.31
CA ASP A 502 6.81 -46.25 40.48
C ASP A 502 7.17 -46.81 39.11
N PRO A 503 8.45 -46.79 38.70
CA PRO A 503 8.90 -47.34 37.42
C PRO A 503 8.63 -48.84 37.27
N ARG A 504 8.33 -49.55 38.36
CA ARG A 504 8.09 -50.99 38.40
C ARG A 504 6.60 -51.34 38.36
N ASP A 505 5.70 -50.36 38.46
CA ASP A 505 4.26 -50.57 38.31
C ASP A 505 3.84 -50.31 36.86
N PRO A 506 3.60 -51.35 36.06
CA PRO A 506 3.16 -51.19 34.68
C PRO A 506 1.74 -50.61 34.57
N ALA A 507 1.00 -50.40 35.66
CA ALA A 507 -0.29 -49.69 35.67
C ALA A 507 -0.18 -48.21 36.06
N ASP A 508 0.99 -47.73 36.51
CA ASP A 508 1.19 -46.33 36.89
C ASP A 508 1.16 -45.42 35.64
N PRO A 509 0.15 -44.54 35.53
CA PRO A 509 -0.03 -43.69 34.35
C PRO A 509 1.07 -42.64 34.19
N TYR A 510 1.76 -42.25 35.27
CA TYR A 510 2.88 -41.32 35.22
C TYR A 510 4.18 -42.02 34.89
N ALA A 511 4.42 -43.22 35.43
CA ALA A 511 5.58 -44.04 35.05
C ALA A 511 5.57 -44.36 33.55
N ARG A 512 4.41 -44.71 32.97
CA ARG A 512 4.24 -44.93 31.52
C ARG A 512 4.45 -43.67 30.67
N LEU A 513 4.10 -42.49 31.18
CA LEU A 513 4.20 -41.25 30.41
C LEU A 513 5.65 -40.79 30.24
N TYR A 514 6.53 -41.19 31.17
CA TYR A 514 7.92 -40.77 31.25
C TYR A 514 8.92 -41.94 31.15
N SER A 515 8.45 -43.17 30.92
CA SER A 515 9.32 -44.30 30.60
C SER A 515 9.85 -44.17 29.18
N ASP A 516 11.15 -44.38 29.00
CA ASP A 516 11.76 -44.55 27.68
C ASP A 516 11.25 -45.85 27.06
N ALA A 517 10.08 -45.79 26.41
CA ALA A 517 9.50 -46.90 25.66
C ALA A 517 10.28 -47.18 24.38
#